data_AF-A0A150PBX8-F1
#
_entry.id   AF-A0A150PBX8-F1
#
_cell.length_a   1.000
_cell.length_b   1.000
_cell.length_c   1.000
_cell.angle_alpha   90.00
_cell.angle_beta   90.00
_cell.angle_gamma   90.00
#
_symmetry.space_group_name_H-M   'P 1'
#
loop_
_entity.id
_entity.type
_entity.pdbx_description
1 polymer ?
#
loop_
_entity_poly.entity_id
_entity_poly.type
_entity_poly.pdbx_seq_one_letter_code
_entity_poly.pdbx_strand_id
1 'polypeptide(L)'
;MRSPGRERRGGRLRANEVAGVAALLLLAGIGPVVGDIGSCGQAPEELDPRKFFALKAQIDCAQCQDCGLRTRACAAACRFEAAPELPTGCYPLVHDGEVCLHKLQTASCDAYREHMADEGASIPTECNFCPLEEAP
;
A
#
# COMPACT_ATOMS: atom_id res chain seq x y z
N MET A 1 -38.80 -61.43 14.90
CA MET A 1 -38.47 -60.27 14.03
C MET A 1 -39.09 -59.01 14.63
N ARG A 2 -38.28 -58.08 15.16
CA ARG A 2 -38.67 -56.70 15.53
C ARG A 2 -37.41 -55.84 15.39
N SER A 3 -37.42 -54.86 14.49
CA SER A 3 -36.43 -53.78 14.45
C SER A 3 -37.12 -52.48 14.84
N PRO A 4 -36.51 -51.62 15.67
CA PRO A 4 -37.10 -50.37 16.12
C PRO A 4 -36.82 -49.22 15.14
N GLY A 5 -37.75 -48.27 15.12
CA GLY A 5 -37.72 -47.07 14.30
C GLY A 5 -36.55 -46.13 14.61
N ARG A 6 -36.11 -45.41 13.58
CA ARG A 6 -35.01 -44.45 13.61
C ARG A 6 -35.59 -43.08 13.97
N GLU A 7 -35.40 -42.67 15.22
CA GLU A 7 -35.83 -41.36 15.71
C GLU A 7 -34.85 -40.27 15.25
N ARG A 8 -35.33 -39.32 14.44
CA ARG A 8 -34.55 -38.13 14.04
C ARG A 8 -34.46 -37.18 15.24
N ARG A 9 -33.27 -37.05 15.84
CA ARG A 9 -32.98 -36.02 16.86
C ARG A 9 -32.87 -34.64 16.21
N GLY A 10 -33.98 -33.90 16.18
CA GLY A 10 -33.97 -32.46 16.00
C GLY A 10 -33.69 -31.78 17.34
N GLY A 11 -32.45 -31.35 17.57
CA GLY A 11 -32.09 -30.57 18.74
C GLY A 11 -32.71 -29.17 18.65
N ARG A 12 -33.68 -28.87 19.53
CA ARG A 12 -34.18 -27.51 19.72
C ARG A 12 -33.17 -26.76 20.60
N LEU A 13 -32.39 -25.88 19.99
CA LEU A 13 -31.59 -24.88 20.72
C LEU A 13 -32.55 -24.02 21.55
N ARG A 14 -32.23 -23.83 22.84
CA ARG A 14 -33.08 -23.07 23.76
C ARG A 14 -32.98 -21.59 23.40
N ALA A 15 -34.09 -20.86 23.43
CA ALA A 15 -34.13 -19.43 23.09
C ALA A 15 -33.09 -18.59 23.88
N ASN A 16 -32.76 -19.01 25.10
CA ASN A 16 -31.76 -18.36 25.94
C ASN A 16 -30.32 -18.54 25.42
N GLU A 17 -30.02 -19.67 24.78
CA GLU A 17 -28.72 -19.91 24.12
C GLU A 17 -28.60 -19.05 22.85
N VAL A 18 -29.70 -18.88 22.11
CA VAL A 18 -29.74 -17.98 20.95
C VAL A 18 -29.54 -16.53 21.37
N ALA A 19 -30.17 -16.09 22.46
CA ALA A 19 -30.02 -14.74 22.99
C ALA A 19 -28.58 -14.48 23.50
N GLY A 20 -27.96 -15.45 24.16
CA GLY A 20 -26.58 -15.34 24.63
C GLY A 20 -25.57 -15.24 23.49
N VAL A 21 -25.74 -16.04 22.44
CA VAL A 21 -24.88 -15.98 21.23
C VAL A 21 -25.09 -14.68 20.46
N ALA A 22 -26.33 -14.21 20.33
CA ALA A 22 -26.63 -12.93 19.67
C ALA A 22 -26.02 -11.73 20.42
N ALA A 23 -26.07 -11.73 21.76
CA ALA A 23 -25.46 -10.68 22.58
C ALA A 23 -23.91 -10.67 22.47
N LEU A 24 -23.28 -11.85 22.40
CA LEU A 24 -21.83 -11.97 22.19
C LEU A 24 -21.38 -11.48 20.81
N LEU A 25 -22.18 -11.73 19.77
CA LEU A 25 -21.90 -11.25 18.41
C LEU A 25 -22.03 -9.72 18.29
N LEU A 26 -22.94 -9.09 19.04
CA LEU A 26 -23.11 -7.63 19.04
C LEU A 26 -21.94 -6.90 19.74
N LEU A 27 -21.28 -7.53 20.71
CA LEU A 27 -20.12 -6.95 21.39
C LEU A 27 -18.80 -7.08 20.59
N ALA A 28 -18.72 -8.03 19.66
CA ALA A 28 -17.54 -8.25 18.83
C ALA A 28 -17.56 -7.50 17.49
N GLY A 29 -18.63 -6.75 17.19
CA GLY A 29 -18.85 -6.14 15.87
C GLY A 29 -18.32 -4.72 15.68
N ILE A 30 -17.70 -4.10 16.69
CA ILE A 30 -17.14 -2.73 16.59
C ILE A 30 -15.62 -2.80 16.35
N GLY A 31 -15.20 -3.67 15.44
CA GLY A 31 -13.84 -3.61 14.91
C GLY A 31 -13.73 -2.42 13.94
N PRO A 32 -12.60 -1.71 13.90
CA PRO A 32 -12.37 -0.68 12.90
C PRO A 32 -12.56 -1.29 11.51
N VAL A 33 -13.34 -0.62 10.68
CA VAL A 33 -13.58 -1.00 9.28
C VAL A 33 -12.21 -0.93 8.57
N VAL A 34 -11.94 -1.83 7.62
CA VAL A 34 -10.79 -1.69 6.71
C VAL A 34 -10.86 -0.29 6.10
N GLY A 35 -10.01 0.62 6.58
CA GLY A 35 -10.21 2.08 6.50
C GLY A 35 -9.58 2.87 7.66
N ASP A 36 -9.35 2.26 8.82
CA ASP A 36 -8.52 2.85 9.89
C ASP A 36 -7.02 2.59 9.62
N ILE A 37 -6.47 3.24 8.60
CA ILE A 37 -5.01 3.34 8.45
C ILE A 37 -4.52 4.32 9.52
N GLY A 38 -4.10 3.79 10.66
CA GLY A 38 -3.46 4.54 11.74
C GLY A 38 -3.93 4.11 13.13
N SER A 39 -3.42 2.99 13.65
CA SER A 39 -3.65 2.50 15.03
C SER A 39 -3.22 3.49 16.15
N CYS A 40 -2.76 4.69 15.80
CA CYS A 40 -2.37 5.78 16.71
C CYS A 40 -3.37 6.97 16.72
N GLY A 41 -4.49 6.87 15.99
CA GLY A 41 -5.55 7.89 16.00
C GLY A 41 -5.21 9.18 15.25
N GLN A 42 -4.18 9.17 14.40
CA GLN A 42 -3.85 10.29 13.53
C GLN A 42 -4.58 10.14 12.20
N ALA A 43 -5.16 11.23 11.70
CA ALA A 43 -5.78 11.24 10.38
C ALA A 43 -4.70 11.06 9.30
N PRO A 44 -4.94 10.23 8.27
CA PRO A 44 -4.00 10.08 7.16
C PRO A 44 -3.86 11.40 6.41
N GLU A 45 -2.63 11.81 6.14
CA GLU A 45 -2.31 12.98 5.31
C GLU A 45 -2.01 12.52 3.89
N GLU A 46 -2.74 13.07 2.91
CA GLU A 46 -2.47 12.83 1.50
C GLU A 46 -1.13 13.44 1.08
N LEU A 47 -0.40 12.71 0.25
CA LEU A 47 0.88 13.14 -0.30
C LEU A 47 0.68 14.29 -1.31
N ASP A 48 1.38 15.39 -1.09
CA ASP A 48 1.49 16.48 -2.08
C ASP A 48 2.42 16.04 -3.22
N PRO A 49 1.91 15.82 -4.46
CA PRO A 49 2.72 15.27 -5.54
C PRO A 49 3.89 16.17 -5.89
N ARG A 50 3.69 17.49 -5.87
CA ARG A 50 4.73 18.44 -6.24
C ARG A 50 5.89 18.42 -5.26
N LYS A 51 5.60 18.41 -3.96
CA LYS A 51 6.63 18.33 -2.92
C LYS A 51 7.37 17.00 -2.97
N PHE A 52 6.63 15.89 -3.05
CA PHE A 52 7.21 14.56 -3.08
C PHE A 52 8.13 14.36 -4.29
N PHE A 53 7.64 14.60 -5.51
CA PHE A 53 8.42 14.36 -6.72
C PHE A 53 9.61 15.32 -6.85
N ALA A 54 9.53 16.53 -6.29
CA ALA A 54 10.68 17.43 -6.20
C ALA A 54 11.78 16.90 -5.27
N LEU A 55 11.42 16.31 -4.13
CA LEU A 55 12.38 15.67 -3.22
C LEU A 55 12.95 14.38 -3.84
N LYS A 56 12.09 13.55 -4.42
CA LYS A 56 12.50 12.34 -5.13
C LYS A 56 13.51 12.65 -6.22
N ALA A 57 13.24 13.66 -7.05
CA ALA A 57 14.14 14.06 -8.13
C ALA A 57 15.50 14.56 -7.62
N GLN A 58 15.55 15.23 -6.47
CA GLN A 58 16.82 15.62 -5.84
C GLN A 58 17.63 14.40 -5.41
N ILE A 59 17.00 13.43 -4.75
CA ILE A 59 17.66 12.18 -4.33
C ILE A 59 18.15 11.40 -5.56
N ASP A 60 17.29 11.25 -6.56
CA ASP A 60 17.62 10.57 -7.80
C ASP A 60 18.78 11.22 -8.54
N CYS A 61 18.80 12.56 -8.62
CA CYS A 61 19.90 13.29 -9.22
C CYS A 61 21.21 13.07 -8.45
N ALA A 62 21.18 13.17 -7.11
CA ALA A 62 22.36 12.96 -6.28
C ALA A 62 22.92 11.53 -6.43
N GLN A 63 22.05 10.53 -6.35
CA GLN A 63 22.45 9.12 -6.50
C GLN A 63 23.00 8.82 -7.90
N CYS A 64 22.40 9.40 -8.94
CA CYS A 64 22.95 9.29 -10.29
C CYS A 64 24.36 9.88 -10.40
N GLN A 65 24.63 11.01 -9.74
CA GLN A 65 25.96 11.64 -9.73
C GLN A 65 26.97 10.78 -8.96
N ASP A 66 26.60 10.32 -7.77
CA ASP A 66 27.45 9.51 -6.90
C ASP A 66 27.80 8.16 -7.55
N CYS A 67 26.84 7.55 -8.25
CA CYS A 67 27.02 6.29 -8.96
C CYS A 67 27.55 6.45 -10.39
N GLY A 68 27.75 7.68 -10.88
CA GLY A 68 28.24 7.95 -12.24
C GLY A 68 27.30 7.55 -13.38
N LEU A 69 25.99 7.52 -13.13
CA LEU A 69 24.95 7.16 -14.11
C LEU A 69 24.60 8.34 -15.03
N ARG A 70 24.44 8.06 -16.34
CA ARG A 70 24.18 9.08 -17.38
C ARG A 70 23.00 8.71 -18.28
N THR A 71 21.89 8.31 -17.68
CA THR A 71 20.67 7.95 -18.42
C THR A 71 19.75 9.16 -18.63
N ARG A 72 18.73 9.03 -19.47
CA ARG A 72 17.71 10.08 -19.67
C ARG A 72 16.95 10.35 -18.38
N ALA A 73 16.66 9.31 -17.59
CA ALA A 73 15.98 9.44 -16.31
C ALA A 73 16.80 10.27 -15.32
N CYS A 74 18.12 10.01 -15.19
CA CYS A 74 19.02 10.83 -14.39
C CYS A 74 19.03 12.30 -14.85
N ALA A 75 19.11 12.53 -16.17
CA ALA A 75 19.11 13.87 -16.73
C ALA A 75 17.79 14.63 -16.52
N ALA A 76 16.67 13.92 -16.43
CA ALA A 76 15.36 14.48 -16.10
C ALA A 76 15.25 14.79 -14.59
N ALA A 77 15.71 13.88 -13.73
CA ALA A 77 15.74 14.10 -12.27
C ALA A 77 16.55 15.36 -11.90
N CYS A 78 17.72 15.55 -12.50
CA CYS A 78 18.54 16.74 -12.26
C CYS A 78 17.97 18.05 -12.86
N ARG A 79 16.94 17.96 -13.71
CA ARG A 79 16.26 19.10 -14.34
C ARG A 79 14.76 19.05 -14.04
N PHE A 80 14.42 18.67 -12.82
CA PHE A 80 13.02 18.57 -12.42
C PHE A 80 12.30 19.91 -12.55
N GLU A 81 11.26 19.93 -13.39
CA GLU A 81 10.45 21.13 -13.65
C GLU A 81 9.02 20.99 -13.13
N ALA A 82 8.45 19.79 -13.25
CA ALA A 82 7.07 19.50 -12.88
C ALA A 82 6.91 18.07 -12.35
N ALA A 83 5.98 17.91 -11.41
CA ALA A 83 5.56 16.61 -10.93
C ALA A 83 4.57 15.97 -11.92
N PRO A 84 4.60 14.63 -12.09
CA PRO A 84 3.54 13.93 -12.79
C PRO A 84 2.22 14.05 -12.04
N GLU A 85 1.13 14.00 -12.79
CA GLU A 85 -0.21 13.89 -12.22
C GLU A 85 -0.44 12.46 -11.71
N LEU A 86 -1.04 12.35 -10.53
CA LEU A 86 -1.49 11.06 -10.02
C LEU A 86 -2.80 10.66 -10.71
N PRO A 87 -2.99 9.37 -11.05
CA PRO A 87 -4.25 8.90 -11.62
C PRO A 87 -5.46 9.23 -10.73
N THR A 88 -6.59 9.53 -11.35
CA THR A 88 -7.85 9.73 -10.62
C THR A 88 -8.18 8.51 -9.78
N GLY A 89 -8.54 8.72 -8.52
CA GLY A 89 -8.82 7.62 -7.59
C GLY A 89 -7.59 7.08 -6.86
N CYS A 90 -6.39 7.60 -7.14
CA CYS A 90 -5.19 7.27 -6.38
C CYS A 90 -4.76 8.42 -5.46
N TYR A 91 -4.70 8.13 -4.16
CA TYR A 91 -4.39 9.09 -3.09
C TYR A 91 -3.32 8.50 -2.17
N PRO A 92 -2.05 8.45 -2.60
CA PRO A 92 -0.96 7.99 -1.76
C PRO A 92 -0.83 8.88 -0.52
N LEU A 93 -0.40 8.32 0.59
CA LEU A 93 -0.22 9.04 1.85
C LEU A 93 1.20 9.59 1.96
N VAL A 94 1.38 10.63 2.77
CA VAL A 94 2.70 11.18 3.09
C VAL A 94 3.65 10.09 3.55
N HIS A 95 3.16 9.15 4.38
CA HIS A 95 3.95 8.03 4.88
C HIS A 95 4.47 7.11 3.75
N ASP A 96 3.65 6.84 2.73
CA ASP A 96 4.07 6.04 1.57
C ASP A 96 5.25 6.74 0.86
N GLY A 97 5.14 8.07 0.71
CA GLY A 97 6.21 8.92 0.20
C GLY A 97 7.49 8.81 1.01
N GLU A 98 7.42 8.94 2.33
CA GLU A 98 8.58 8.84 3.22
C GLU A 98 9.30 7.49 3.08
N VAL A 99 8.53 6.39 3.03
CA VAL A 99 9.07 5.04 2.85
C VAL A 99 9.77 4.91 1.50
N CYS A 100 9.19 5.44 0.42
CA CYS A 100 9.84 5.50 -0.88
C CYS A 100 11.15 6.31 -0.86
N LEU A 101 11.13 7.54 -0.31
CA LEU A 101 12.32 8.39 -0.26
C LEU A 101 13.44 7.73 0.54
N HIS A 102 13.12 7.09 1.67
CA HIS A 102 14.09 6.36 2.47
C HIS A 102 14.69 5.17 1.71
N LYS A 103 13.86 4.42 0.97
CA LYS A 103 14.32 3.32 0.12
C LYS A 103 15.32 3.80 -0.93
N LEU A 104 15.03 4.92 -1.59
CA LEU A 104 15.90 5.53 -2.59
C LEU A 104 17.21 6.04 -1.96
N GLN A 105 17.16 6.67 -0.79
CA GLN A 105 18.38 7.15 -0.12
C GLN A 105 19.34 6.01 0.31
N THR A 106 18.80 4.82 0.53
CA THR A 106 19.58 3.66 1.01
C THR A 106 19.89 2.62 -0.08
N ALA A 107 19.41 2.84 -1.31
CA ALA A 107 19.65 1.94 -2.44
C ALA A 107 21.12 1.97 -2.88
N SER A 108 21.61 0.81 -3.33
CA SER A 108 22.95 0.69 -3.91
C SER A 108 23.00 1.25 -5.34
N CYS A 109 24.21 1.49 -5.85
CA CYS A 109 24.39 1.90 -7.24
C CYS A 109 23.90 0.87 -8.27
N ASP A 110 23.93 -0.43 -7.93
CA ASP A 110 23.39 -1.46 -8.81
C ASP A 110 21.87 -1.38 -8.88
N ALA A 111 21.19 -1.19 -7.75
CA ALA A 111 19.75 -0.95 -7.73
C ALA A 111 19.38 0.34 -8.50
N TYR A 112 20.14 1.42 -8.31
CA TYR A 112 19.92 2.66 -9.05
C TYR A 112 20.10 2.51 -10.56
N ARG A 113 21.03 1.65 -11.00
CA ARG A 113 21.22 1.35 -12.41
C ARG A 113 19.97 0.71 -13.01
N GLU A 114 19.31 -0.18 -12.27
CA GLU A 114 18.04 -0.79 -12.67
C GLU A 114 16.90 0.22 -12.66
N HIS A 115 16.80 1.06 -11.62
CA HIS A 115 15.72 2.05 -11.50
C HIS A 115 15.81 3.18 -12.52
N MET A 116 17.02 3.55 -12.92
CA MET A 116 17.28 4.65 -13.86
C MET A 116 17.58 4.20 -15.28
N ALA A 117 17.41 2.91 -15.59
CA ALA A 117 17.69 2.37 -16.91
C ALA A 117 16.86 3.08 -18.00
N ASP A 118 17.46 3.32 -19.16
CA ASP A 118 16.76 3.94 -20.30
C ASP A 118 15.69 3.02 -20.90
N GLU A 119 15.82 1.72 -20.71
CA GLU A 119 14.90 0.66 -21.13
C GLU A 119 14.74 -0.33 -19.98
N GLY A 120 13.52 -0.80 -19.74
CA GLY A 120 13.24 -1.81 -18.71
C GLY A 120 13.47 -1.33 -17.27
N ALA A 121 13.35 -0.03 -17.00
CA ALA A 121 13.48 0.51 -15.65
C ALA A 121 12.53 -0.16 -14.66
N SER A 122 13.06 -0.54 -13.50
CA SER A 122 12.26 -1.08 -12.39
C SER A 122 11.82 0.02 -11.43
N ILE A 123 10.64 -0.10 -10.85
CA ILE A 123 10.18 0.80 -9.78
C ILE A 123 10.30 0.05 -8.46
N PRO A 124 10.98 0.62 -7.43
CA PRO A 124 10.97 0.03 -6.09
C PRO A 124 9.54 -0.17 -5.62
N THR A 125 9.26 -1.30 -4.97
CA THR A 125 7.91 -1.62 -4.46
C THR A 125 7.36 -0.54 -3.54
N GLU A 126 8.24 0.07 -2.74
CA GLU A 126 7.97 1.16 -1.82
C GLU A 126 7.56 2.46 -2.55
N CYS A 127 7.92 2.59 -3.82
CA CYS A 127 7.65 3.74 -4.68
C CYS A 127 6.56 3.48 -5.73
N ASN A 128 5.98 2.27 -5.76
CA ASN A 128 4.95 1.90 -6.73
C ASN A 128 3.57 2.39 -6.27
N PHE A 129 3.40 3.71 -6.24
CA PHE A 129 2.12 4.33 -5.93
C PHE A 129 1.17 4.14 -7.11
N CYS A 130 -0.03 3.63 -6.84
CA CYS A 130 -1.05 3.41 -7.87
C CYS A 130 -0.68 2.34 -8.90
N PRO A 131 -0.44 1.08 -8.49
CA PRO A 131 -0.32 0.00 -9.47
C PRO A 131 -1.61 -0.04 -10.29
N LEU A 132 -1.47 0.05 -11.62
CA LEU A 132 -2.56 -0.29 -12.52
C LEU A 132 -2.86 -1.76 -12.25
N GLU A 133 -4.01 -2.10 -11.66
CA GLU A 133 -4.38 -3.50 -11.51
C GLU A 133 -4.22 -4.17 -12.88
N GLU A 134 -3.48 -5.28 -12.93
CA GLU A 134 -3.64 -6.20 -14.05
C GLU A 134 -5.12 -6.56 -14.07
N ALA A 135 -5.83 -6.15 -15.13
CA ALA A 135 -7.22 -6.55 -15.31
C ALA A 135 -7.31 -8.07 -15.11
N PRO A 136 -8.32 -8.57 -14.37
CA PRO A 136 -8.41 -9.97 -13.99
C PRO A 136 -8.39 -10.94 -15.18
#